data_AF-A0A2R6A7I4-F1
#
_entry.id   AF-A0A2R6A7I4-F1
#
_cell.length_a   1.000
_cell.length_b   1.000
_cell.length_c   1.000
_cell.angle_alpha   90.00
_cell.angle_beta   90.00
_cell.angle_gamma   90.00
#
_symmetry.space_group_name_H-M   'P 1'
#
loop_
_entity.id
_entity.type
_entity.pdbx_description
1 polymer ?
#
loop_
_entity_poly.entity_id
_entity_poly.type
_entity_poly.pdbx_seq_one_letter_code
_entity_poly.pdbx_strand_id
1 'polypeptide(L)'
;MNWSGLTVFPGLITYFAFSYLFPNGSLFWAMVISILGFTSLAICYAMSTVAMPRSGGDYVFISRTLHPTLGFMLVLSLNIWFSFYSGAFANWIFTLGLSPSLDVIGYITGNSAYLSLANTLSQPLVIILFGSFIIIVTAVIAIVQPRLAARLVTLFIMIGFLSLAVISLVFLFNNTATFRTAFNTFSLPYAKTSDYYSSILSEAEKNGLSQLNTFSLSQTLSLVPFGAYIFLYVSEMQAVGGEIKNAKRTPYYAALITLSVASLFALLPIIGLNQAVTKQFNNAINFVYYNGLNYSLPIAPTFNLFASLLVKNVLIAWLINIGLVTTNIALLLMFYMFTPRYFLAASFDSIMPQKLSSVSERFHTPHIAIIVTAILALITLPIYTIFATLLSTLSAVLGELLFGYLVFSISAILFPFSPKSKRMYQSSPINYTIGKIPVITLFGVISTGFMTYIAYYLLTNSQYGVNSFVSLVAVLLIAISAPIWYYIKKAYLRSKGFDLDAVFSEVPPE
;
A
#
# COMPACT_ATOMS: atom_id res chain seq x y z
N MET A 1 10.88 -6.97 12.38
CA MET A 1 10.25 -5.63 12.31
C MET A 1 9.18 -5.74 11.24
N ASN A 2 7.92 -5.43 11.54
CA ASN A 2 6.84 -5.50 10.54
C ASN A 2 6.67 -4.12 9.90
N TRP A 3 6.64 -4.11 8.58
CA TRP A 3 6.83 -2.95 7.71
C TRP A 3 5.49 -2.30 7.32
N SER A 4 4.34 -2.81 7.80
CA SER A 4 3.01 -2.29 7.45
C SER A 4 2.73 -0.85 7.89
N GLY A 5 3.59 -0.23 8.70
CA GLY A 5 3.57 1.21 8.94
C GLY A 5 3.86 2.08 7.71
N LEU A 6 4.47 1.50 6.67
CA LEU A 6 4.85 2.21 5.43
C LEU A 6 3.66 2.75 4.65
N THR A 7 2.50 2.10 4.73
CA THR A 7 1.34 2.49 3.93
C THR A 7 0.40 3.45 4.62
N VAL A 8 0.66 3.79 5.90
CA VAL A 8 -0.21 4.71 6.64
C VAL A 8 -0.23 6.09 5.99
N PHE A 9 0.94 6.67 5.73
CA PHE A 9 1.02 8.00 5.11
C PHE A 9 0.41 8.00 3.69
N PRO A 10 0.88 7.19 2.71
CA PRO A 10 0.32 7.23 1.36
C PRO A 10 -1.15 6.75 1.32
N GLY A 11 -1.53 5.79 2.16
CA GLY A 11 -2.92 5.33 2.27
C GLY A 11 -3.86 6.42 2.77
N LEU A 12 -3.41 7.28 3.70
CA LEU A 12 -4.18 8.45 4.13
C LEU A 12 -4.36 9.50 3.04
N ILE A 13 -3.39 9.65 2.12
CA ILE A 13 -3.56 10.53 0.95
C ILE A 13 -4.77 10.06 0.15
N THR A 14 -4.81 8.78 -0.24
CA THR A 14 -5.94 8.20 -0.97
C THR A 14 -7.24 8.31 -0.17
N TYR A 15 -7.18 8.02 1.13
CA TYR A 15 -8.36 8.04 2.00
C TYR A 15 -9.02 9.42 2.10
N PHE A 16 -8.22 10.49 2.25
CA PHE A 16 -8.73 11.87 2.27
C PHE A 16 -9.03 12.41 0.88
N ALA A 17 -8.27 12.00 -0.13
CA ALA A 17 -8.46 12.45 -1.51
C ALA A 17 -9.80 12.00 -2.08
N PHE A 18 -10.20 10.75 -1.82
CA PHE A 18 -11.41 10.16 -2.42
C PHE A 18 -12.62 10.13 -1.47
N SER A 19 -12.53 10.74 -0.29
CA SER A 19 -13.66 10.81 0.66
C SER A 19 -14.87 11.57 0.13
N TYR A 20 -14.70 12.40 -0.91
CA TYR A 20 -15.80 13.12 -1.55
C TYR A 20 -16.76 12.20 -2.32
N LEU A 21 -16.34 10.98 -2.70
CA LEU A 21 -17.20 10.00 -3.39
C LEU A 21 -18.35 9.52 -2.49
N PHE A 22 -18.12 9.55 -1.17
CA PHE A 22 -19.07 9.13 -0.15
C PHE A 22 -19.23 10.24 0.90
N PRO A 23 -19.79 11.40 0.50
CA PRO A 23 -19.71 12.63 1.27
C PRO A 23 -20.35 12.51 2.67
N ASN A 24 -21.38 11.70 2.85
CA ASN A 24 -22.08 11.51 4.13
C ASN A 24 -21.49 10.37 5.00
N GLY A 25 -20.48 9.65 4.54
CA GLY A 25 -19.85 8.55 5.28
C GLY A 25 -18.86 9.04 6.36
N SER A 26 -18.88 8.49 7.57
CA SER A 26 -17.94 8.88 8.62
C SER A 26 -16.53 8.32 8.36
N LEU A 27 -15.56 9.20 8.13
CA LEU A 27 -14.15 8.82 7.96
C LEU A 27 -13.60 8.10 9.19
N PHE A 28 -14.02 8.49 10.38
CA PHE A 28 -13.57 7.86 11.62
C PHE A 28 -14.11 6.44 11.76
N TRP A 29 -15.44 6.26 11.60
CA TRP A 29 -16.04 4.92 11.77
C TRP A 29 -15.66 3.95 10.67
N ALA A 30 -15.50 4.42 9.43
CA ALA A 30 -14.97 3.59 8.35
C ALA A 30 -13.53 3.11 8.64
N MET A 31 -12.69 3.96 9.25
CA MET A 31 -11.35 3.57 9.68
C MET A 31 -11.39 2.54 10.81
N VAL A 32 -12.25 2.73 11.82
CA VAL A 32 -12.42 1.76 12.92
C VAL A 32 -12.87 0.40 12.41
N ILE A 33 -13.85 0.36 11.50
CA ILE A 33 -14.30 -0.89 10.86
C ILE A 33 -13.16 -1.55 10.09
N SER A 34 -12.36 -0.76 9.38
CA SER A 34 -11.17 -1.27 8.66
C SER A 34 -10.17 -1.92 9.62
N ILE A 35 -9.83 -1.25 10.73
CA ILE A 35 -8.90 -1.77 11.75
C ILE A 35 -9.39 -3.11 12.31
N LEU A 36 -10.67 -3.21 12.64
CA LEU A 36 -11.27 -4.44 13.17
C LEU A 36 -11.21 -5.59 12.14
N GLY A 37 -11.55 -5.30 10.88
CA GLY A 37 -11.46 -6.29 9.81
C GLY A 37 -10.04 -6.80 9.58
N PHE A 38 -9.07 -5.89 9.46
CA PHE A 38 -7.65 -6.23 9.26
C PHE A 38 -7.00 -6.90 10.48
N THR A 39 -7.55 -6.74 11.68
CA THR A 39 -7.07 -7.47 12.88
C THR A 39 -7.19 -8.98 12.68
N SER A 40 -8.32 -9.45 12.15
CA SER A 40 -8.52 -10.88 11.88
C SER A 40 -7.50 -11.42 10.87
N LEU A 41 -7.25 -10.66 9.79
CA LEU A 41 -6.29 -11.01 8.76
C LEU A 41 -4.87 -11.05 9.34
N ALA A 42 -4.47 -10.03 10.10
CA ALA A 42 -3.15 -9.95 10.73
C ALA A 42 -2.87 -11.14 11.66
N ILE A 43 -3.89 -11.59 12.40
CA ILE A 43 -3.78 -12.79 13.24
C ILE A 43 -3.63 -14.05 12.39
N CYS A 44 -4.39 -14.21 11.30
CA CYS A 44 -4.18 -15.34 10.37
C CYS A 44 -2.77 -15.37 9.80
N TYR A 45 -2.21 -14.21 9.40
CA TYR A 45 -0.84 -14.10 8.93
C TYR A 45 0.19 -14.44 10.02
N ALA A 46 -0.04 -14.03 11.26
CA ALA A 46 0.83 -14.40 12.37
C ALA A 46 0.78 -15.92 12.65
N MET A 47 -0.41 -16.51 12.70
CA MET A 47 -0.61 -17.94 12.98
C MET A 47 0.06 -18.82 11.92
N SER A 48 -0.16 -18.52 10.64
CA SER A 48 0.47 -19.23 9.51
C SER A 48 1.99 -19.08 9.50
N THR A 49 2.54 -17.89 9.80
CA THR A 49 3.99 -17.71 9.95
C THR A 49 4.56 -18.59 11.08
N VAL A 50 3.84 -18.71 12.20
CA VAL A 50 4.23 -19.60 13.32
C VAL A 50 4.18 -21.07 12.89
N ALA A 51 3.19 -21.44 12.08
CA ALA A 51 3.03 -22.80 11.58
C ALA A 51 4.09 -23.18 10.52
N MET A 52 4.46 -22.23 9.65
CA MET A 52 5.41 -22.40 8.56
C MET A 52 6.34 -21.18 8.43
N PRO A 53 7.38 -21.06 9.28
CA PRO A 53 8.33 -19.94 9.23
C PRO A 53 9.30 -20.11 8.06
N ARG A 54 8.83 -19.90 6.83
CA ARG A 54 9.60 -20.06 5.59
C ARG A 54 9.66 -18.75 4.81
N SER A 55 10.67 -18.60 3.97
CA SER A 55 10.76 -17.45 3.06
C SER A 55 9.64 -17.53 2.00
N GLY A 56 9.00 -16.40 1.69
CA GLY A 56 7.82 -16.40 0.83
C GLY A 56 6.64 -17.18 1.44
N GLY A 57 6.44 -17.07 2.75
CA GLY A 57 5.52 -17.90 3.54
C GLY A 57 4.10 -18.01 2.96
N ASP A 58 3.58 -16.94 2.36
CA ASP A 58 2.23 -16.91 1.77
C ASP A 58 2.08 -17.95 0.65
N TYR A 59 3.09 -18.02 -0.23
CA TYR A 59 3.15 -18.97 -1.32
C TYR A 59 3.20 -20.41 -0.80
N VAL A 60 4.06 -20.65 0.19
CA VAL A 60 4.22 -21.98 0.81
C VAL A 60 2.91 -22.38 1.49
N PHE A 61 2.31 -21.49 2.27
CA PHE A 61 1.08 -21.76 2.99
C PHE A 61 -0.10 -22.08 2.06
N ILE A 62 -0.31 -21.28 1.01
CA ILE A 62 -1.39 -21.50 0.03
C ILE A 62 -1.13 -22.76 -0.78
N SER A 63 0.09 -22.95 -1.30
CA SER A 63 0.41 -24.09 -2.16
C SER A 63 0.29 -25.43 -1.44
N ARG A 64 0.65 -25.48 -0.15
CA ARG A 64 0.60 -26.68 0.69
C ARG A 64 -0.77 -26.95 1.31
N THR A 65 -1.68 -25.98 1.29
CA THR A 65 -3.03 -26.15 1.85
C THR A 65 -4.09 -26.37 0.76
N LEU A 66 -4.04 -25.56 -0.30
CA LEU A 66 -5.03 -25.55 -1.39
C LEU A 66 -4.44 -26.24 -2.64
N HIS A 67 -3.90 -25.44 -3.56
CA HIS A 67 -3.34 -25.88 -4.82
C HIS A 67 -2.10 -25.03 -5.19
N PRO A 68 -1.04 -25.63 -5.74
CA PRO A 68 0.19 -24.92 -6.13
C PRO A 68 -0.05 -23.74 -7.08
N THR A 69 -1.00 -23.89 -8.01
CA THR A 69 -1.39 -22.82 -8.93
C THR A 69 -1.90 -21.58 -8.22
N LEU A 70 -2.70 -21.74 -7.15
CA LEU A 70 -3.23 -20.59 -6.39
C LEU A 70 -2.11 -19.87 -5.65
N GLY A 71 -1.14 -20.61 -5.11
CA GLY A 71 0.07 -20.01 -4.55
C GLY A 71 0.86 -19.27 -5.64
N PHE A 72 1.01 -19.86 -6.82
CA PHE A 72 1.75 -19.23 -7.91
C PHE A 72 1.03 -17.98 -8.48
N MET A 73 -0.31 -17.96 -8.48
CA MET A 73 -1.10 -16.76 -8.80
C MET A 73 -0.75 -15.60 -7.86
N LEU A 74 -0.64 -15.85 -6.55
CA LEU A 74 -0.16 -14.85 -5.60
C LEU A 74 1.23 -14.35 -6.00
N VAL A 75 2.19 -15.26 -6.23
CA VAL A 75 3.56 -14.88 -6.59
C VAL A 75 3.57 -13.98 -7.82
N LEU A 76 2.93 -14.38 -8.93
CA LEU A 76 2.89 -13.53 -10.13
C LEU A 76 2.18 -12.19 -9.89
N SER A 77 1.06 -12.21 -9.17
CA SER A 77 0.32 -11.00 -8.82
C SER A 77 1.20 -10.02 -8.06
N LEU A 78 1.76 -10.42 -6.92
CA LEU A 78 2.62 -9.56 -6.10
C LEU A 78 3.83 -9.05 -6.88
N ASN A 79 4.52 -9.91 -7.64
CA ASN A 79 5.72 -9.50 -8.35
C ASN A 79 5.43 -8.46 -9.46
N ILE A 80 4.36 -8.63 -10.22
CA ILE A 80 3.96 -7.68 -11.27
C ILE A 80 3.50 -6.36 -10.64
N TRP A 81 2.65 -6.44 -9.62
CA TRP A 81 2.09 -5.26 -8.97
C TRP A 81 3.12 -4.45 -8.16
N PHE A 82 4.01 -5.12 -7.43
CA PHE A 82 5.11 -4.44 -6.73
C PHE A 82 6.03 -3.74 -7.72
N SER A 83 6.36 -4.39 -8.84
CA SER A 83 7.18 -3.78 -9.89
C SER A 83 6.49 -2.58 -10.56
N PHE A 84 5.17 -2.65 -10.76
CA PHE A 84 4.37 -1.53 -11.26
C PHE A 84 4.38 -0.36 -10.28
N TYR A 85 4.09 -0.61 -9.00
CA TYR A 85 4.09 0.42 -7.98
C TYR A 85 5.47 0.95 -7.61
N SER A 86 6.55 0.21 -7.84
CA SER A 86 7.90 0.78 -7.74
C SER A 86 8.05 2.00 -8.66
N GLY A 87 7.61 1.91 -9.90
CA GLY A 87 7.62 3.06 -10.82
C GLY A 87 6.73 4.20 -10.33
N ALA A 88 5.54 3.89 -9.80
CA ALA A 88 4.62 4.89 -9.26
C ALA A 88 5.18 5.60 -8.01
N PHE A 89 5.79 4.87 -7.07
CA PHE A 89 6.42 5.45 -5.87
C PHE A 89 7.60 6.34 -6.23
N ALA A 90 8.40 5.95 -7.23
CA ALA A 90 9.46 6.80 -7.76
C ALA A 90 8.92 8.11 -8.35
N ASN A 91 7.75 8.09 -9.01
CA ASN A 91 7.05 9.29 -9.46
C ASN A 91 6.52 10.14 -8.28
N TRP A 92 5.84 9.51 -7.31
CA TRP A 92 5.21 10.19 -6.17
C TRP A 92 6.19 10.88 -5.24
N ILE A 93 7.45 10.43 -5.20
CA ILE A 93 8.54 11.17 -4.53
C ILE A 93 8.61 12.62 -5.03
N PHE A 94 8.39 12.86 -6.32
CA PHE A 94 8.45 14.19 -6.92
C PHE A 94 7.08 14.87 -6.95
N THR A 95 6.06 14.17 -7.46
CA THR A 95 4.73 14.75 -7.75
C THR A 95 3.89 15.00 -6.51
N LEU A 96 4.02 14.15 -5.48
CA LEU A 96 3.30 14.31 -4.21
C LEU A 96 4.22 14.80 -3.09
N GLY A 97 5.52 14.49 -3.17
CA GLY A 97 6.52 14.84 -2.17
C GLY A 97 7.25 16.16 -2.46
N LEU A 98 8.38 16.09 -3.17
CA LEU A 98 9.38 17.15 -3.26
C LEU A 98 8.85 18.45 -3.90
N SER A 99 8.12 18.37 -5.01
CA SER A 99 7.62 19.58 -5.69
C SER A 99 6.63 20.36 -4.81
N PRO A 100 5.53 19.76 -4.30
CA PRO A 100 4.62 20.48 -3.41
C PRO A 100 5.29 21.00 -2.12
N SER A 101 6.28 20.26 -1.59
CA SER A 101 7.06 20.72 -0.42
C SER A 101 7.75 22.05 -0.70
N LEU A 102 8.48 22.10 -1.82
CA LEU A 102 9.28 23.26 -2.20
C LEU A 102 8.39 24.44 -2.59
N ASP A 103 7.22 24.20 -3.19
CA ASP A 103 6.24 25.25 -3.46
C ASP A 103 5.77 25.93 -2.17
N VAL A 104 5.37 25.13 -1.18
CA VAL A 104 4.94 25.63 0.14
C VAL A 104 6.07 26.40 0.83
N ILE A 105 7.29 25.87 0.82
CA ILE A 105 8.43 26.51 1.47
C ILE A 105 8.82 27.79 0.75
N GLY A 106 8.81 27.79 -0.58
CA GLY A 106 9.03 28.98 -1.40
C GLY A 106 8.01 30.07 -1.09
N TYR A 107 6.75 29.69 -0.88
CA TYR A 107 5.70 30.60 -0.46
C TYR A 107 5.92 31.16 0.96
N ILE A 108 6.22 30.30 1.94
CA ILE A 108 6.46 30.73 3.33
C ILE A 108 7.68 31.66 3.44
N THR A 109 8.73 31.38 2.67
CA THR A 109 9.99 32.12 2.70
C THR A 109 10.04 33.31 1.75
N GLY A 110 9.11 33.41 0.80
CA GLY A 110 9.15 34.37 -0.30
C GLY A 110 10.32 34.13 -1.29
N ASN A 111 10.94 32.94 -1.27
CA ASN A 111 12.11 32.66 -2.08
C ASN A 111 11.73 32.03 -3.43
N SER A 112 11.92 32.78 -4.51
CA SER A 112 11.60 32.37 -5.88
C SER A 112 12.43 31.18 -6.38
N ALA A 113 13.61 30.92 -5.80
CA ALA A 113 14.42 29.77 -6.16
C ALA A 113 13.74 28.44 -5.78
N TYR A 114 13.06 28.39 -4.62
CA TYR A 114 12.32 27.19 -4.22
C TYR A 114 11.10 26.95 -5.12
N LEU A 115 10.39 28.02 -5.51
CA LEU A 115 9.27 27.93 -6.47
C LEU A 115 9.73 27.46 -7.85
N SER A 116 10.87 27.98 -8.34
CA SER A 116 11.46 27.56 -9.61
C SER A 116 11.91 26.09 -9.57
N LEU A 117 12.50 25.66 -8.45
CA LEU A 117 12.91 24.27 -8.27
C LEU A 117 11.70 23.33 -8.19
N ALA A 118 10.65 23.72 -7.49
CA ALA A 118 9.39 22.96 -7.45
C ALA A 118 8.83 22.74 -8.86
N ASN A 119 8.67 23.82 -9.64
CA ASN A 119 8.21 23.74 -11.03
C ASN A 119 9.13 22.88 -11.92
N THR A 120 10.45 22.87 -11.65
CA THR A 120 11.39 22.01 -12.39
C THR A 120 11.18 20.53 -12.03
N LEU A 121 11.00 20.23 -10.74
CA LEU A 121 10.82 18.86 -10.25
C LEU A 121 9.44 18.26 -10.60
N SER A 122 8.45 19.09 -10.96
CA SER A 122 7.16 18.62 -11.47
C SER A 122 7.20 18.26 -12.97
N GLN A 123 8.27 18.59 -13.70
CA GLN A 123 8.35 18.29 -15.13
C GLN A 123 8.50 16.78 -15.40
N PRO A 124 7.73 16.20 -16.33
CA PRO A 124 7.76 14.76 -16.64
C PRO A 124 9.15 14.19 -16.90
N LEU A 125 9.98 14.90 -17.68
CA LEU A 125 11.34 14.45 -18.01
C LEU A 125 12.23 14.41 -16.75
N VAL A 126 12.12 15.41 -15.88
CA VAL A 126 12.89 15.50 -14.63
C VAL A 126 12.49 14.37 -13.69
N ILE A 127 11.19 14.09 -13.57
CA ILE A 127 10.66 12.97 -12.79
C ILE A 127 11.21 11.63 -13.32
N ILE A 128 11.22 11.42 -14.64
CA ILE A 128 11.74 10.19 -15.24
C ILE A 128 13.24 10.03 -14.96
N LEU A 129 14.04 11.08 -15.14
CA LEU A 129 15.49 11.01 -14.94
C LEU A 129 15.86 10.79 -13.47
N PHE A 130 15.35 11.63 -12.57
CA PHE A 130 15.68 11.52 -11.14
C PHE A 130 14.96 10.34 -10.46
N GLY A 131 13.75 9.99 -10.89
CA GLY A 131 13.06 8.78 -10.46
C GLY A 131 13.84 7.52 -10.86
N SER A 132 14.35 7.45 -12.09
CA SER A 132 15.22 6.35 -12.53
C SER A 132 16.49 6.26 -11.71
N PHE A 133 17.11 7.41 -11.40
CA PHE A 133 18.26 7.46 -10.50
C PHE A 133 17.94 6.88 -9.12
N ILE A 134 16.81 7.25 -8.50
CA ILE A 134 16.39 6.71 -7.20
C ILE A 134 16.15 5.20 -7.28
N ILE A 135 15.47 4.71 -8.33
CA ILE A 135 15.23 3.27 -8.56
C ILE A 135 16.57 2.50 -8.62
N ILE A 136 17.54 3.01 -9.38
CA ILE A 136 18.85 2.38 -9.53
C ILE A 136 19.62 2.39 -8.20
N VAL A 137 19.68 3.53 -7.52
CA VAL A 137 20.41 3.65 -6.25
C VAL A 137 19.82 2.73 -5.19
N THR A 138 18.49 2.70 -5.05
CA THR A 138 17.82 1.83 -4.06
C THR A 138 18.00 0.34 -4.40
N ALA A 139 17.97 -0.03 -5.68
CA ALA A 139 18.27 -1.40 -6.12
C ALA A 139 19.73 -1.80 -5.82
N VAL A 140 20.69 -0.91 -6.11
CA VAL A 140 22.12 -1.15 -5.81
C VAL A 140 22.35 -1.31 -4.31
N ILE A 141 21.74 -0.47 -3.47
CA ILE A 141 21.83 -0.61 -2.00
C ILE A 141 21.24 -1.95 -1.56
N ALA A 142 20.08 -2.35 -2.09
CA ALA A 142 19.46 -3.63 -1.77
C ALA A 142 20.33 -4.84 -2.17
N ILE A 143 21.06 -4.75 -3.29
CA ILE A 143 21.99 -5.79 -3.75
C ILE A 143 23.24 -5.84 -2.88
N VAL A 144 23.93 -4.69 -2.72
CA VAL A 144 25.29 -4.63 -2.14
C VAL A 144 25.26 -4.60 -0.61
N GLN A 145 24.27 -3.94 -0.01
CA GLN A 145 24.18 -3.72 1.44
C GLN A 145 22.75 -3.92 1.97
N PRO A 146 22.23 -5.16 1.99
CA PRO A 146 20.86 -5.44 2.45
C PRO A 146 20.60 -4.99 3.91
N ARG A 147 21.63 -4.99 4.76
CA ARG A 147 21.53 -4.45 6.14
C ARG A 147 21.34 -2.93 6.15
N LEU A 148 21.99 -2.20 5.24
CA LEU A 148 21.78 -0.76 5.09
C LEU A 148 20.37 -0.50 4.56
N ALA A 149 19.92 -1.26 3.55
CA ALA A 149 18.56 -1.17 3.03
C ALA A 149 17.52 -1.29 4.17
N ALA A 150 17.62 -2.34 4.99
CA ALA A 150 16.73 -2.52 6.14
C ALA A 150 16.77 -1.35 7.13
N ARG A 151 17.96 -0.83 7.47
CA ARG A 151 18.11 0.34 8.36
C ARG A 151 17.50 1.60 7.77
N LEU A 152 17.67 1.83 6.47
CA LEU A 152 17.09 2.98 5.77
C LEU A 152 15.57 2.91 5.74
N VAL A 153 15.00 1.73 5.46
CA VAL A 153 13.54 1.54 5.53
C VAL A 153 13.04 1.87 6.95
N THR A 154 13.72 1.38 7.99
CA THR A 154 13.38 1.69 9.39
C THR A 154 13.44 3.19 9.67
N LEU A 155 14.54 3.85 9.30
CA LEU A 155 14.73 5.28 9.50
C LEU A 155 13.63 6.09 8.81
N PHE A 156 13.35 5.78 7.54
CA PHE A 156 12.37 6.49 6.73
C PHE A 156 10.93 6.29 7.20
N ILE A 157 10.60 5.12 7.76
CA ILE A 157 9.31 4.90 8.46
C ILE A 157 9.20 5.77 9.70
N MET A 158 10.26 5.83 10.51
CA MET A 158 10.24 6.67 11.72
C MET A 158 10.07 8.15 11.36
N ILE A 159 10.71 8.62 10.29
CA ILE A 159 10.49 9.96 9.76
C ILE A 159 9.04 10.12 9.28
N GLY A 160 8.49 9.16 8.55
CA GLY A 160 7.08 9.18 8.12
C GLY A 160 6.09 9.27 9.28
N PHE A 161 6.28 8.49 10.35
CA PHE A 161 5.46 8.58 11.56
C PHE A 161 5.65 9.90 12.30
N LEU A 162 6.88 10.41 12.37
CA LEU A 162 7.14 11.73 12.96
C LEU A 162 6.40 12.82 12.18
N SER A 163 6.41 12.78 10.85
CA SER A 163 5.65 13.70 10.01
C SER A 163 4.14 13.60 10.26
N LEU A 164 3.58 12.38 10.36
CA LEU A 164 2.16 12.20 10.70
C LEU A 164 1.81 12.69 12.10
N ALA A 165 2.70 12.52 13.09
CA ALA A 165 2.54 13.10 14.42
C ALA A 165 2.49 14.63 14.34
N VAL A 166 3.45 15.25 13.65
CA VAL A 166 3.51 16.70 13.49
C VAL A 166 2.26 17.21 12.78
N ILE A 167 1.83 16.58 11.68
CA ILE A 167 0.59 16.92 10.96
C ILE A 167 -0.63 16.86 11.90
N SER A 168 -0.75 15.77 12.66
CA SER A 168 -1.86 15.59 13.60
C SER A 168 -1.87 16.68 14.66
N LEU A 169 -0.73 17.00 15.26
CA LEU A 169 -0.60 18.05 16.27
C LEU A 169 -0.93 19.44 15.69
N VAL A 170 -0.41 19.76 14.50
CA VAL A 170 -0.71 21.01 13.83
C VAL A 170 -2.21 21.16 13.62
N PHE A 171 -2.90 20.11 13.17
CA PHE A 171 -4.34 20.18 13.02
C PHE A 171 -5.08 20.26 14.36
N LEU A 172 -4.68 19.49 15.37
CA LEU A 172 -5.33 19.49 16.69
C LEU A 172 -5.20 20.83 17.43
N PHE A 173 -4.13 21.58 17.20
CA PHE A 173 -3.91 22.90 17.80
C PHE A 173 -4.40 24.09 16.96
N ASN A 174 -5.00 23.83 15.80
CA ASN A 174 -5.58 24.85 14.94
C ASN A 174 -7.09 24.66 14.78
N ASN A 175 -7.74 25.62 14.14
CA ASN A 175 -9.19 25.64 13.93
C ASN A 175 -9.53 26.13 12.51
N THR A 176 -10.79 25.93 12.12
CA THR A 176 -11.30 26.30 10.79
C THR A 176 -11.09 27.75 10.41
N ALA A 177 -11.20 28.69 11.35
CA ALA A 177 -11.00 30.12 11.07
C ALA A 177 -9.53 30.42 10.69
N THR A 178 -8.60 29.82 11.43
CA THR A 178 -7.16 29.94 11.16
C THR A 178 -6.80 29.31 9.82
N PHE A 179 -7.33 28.11 9.56
CA PHE A 179 -7.13 27.42 8.30
C PHE A 179 -7.67 28.19 7.10
N ARG A 180 -8.91 28.70 7.17
CA ARG A 180 -9.51 29.50 6.09
C ARG A 180 -8.66 30.73 5.76
N THR A 181 -8.16 31.41 6.78
CA THR A 181 -7.27 32.57 6.61
C THR A 181 -5.97 32.18 5.92
N ALA A 182 -5.32 31.11 6.37
CA ALA A 182 -4.08 30.62 5.78
C ALA A 182 -4.28 30.16 4.32
N PHE A 183 -5.37 29.44 4.05
CA PHE A 183 -5.73 28.96 2.72
C PHE A 183 -6.03 30.11 1.74
N ASN A 184 -6.82 31.10 2.15
CA ASN A 184 -7.11 32.28 1.33
C ASN A 184 -5.83 33.10 1.06
N THR A 185 -4.94 33.20 2.05
CA THR A 185 -3.65 33.87 1.88
C THR A 185 -2.81 33.15 0.82
N PHE A 186 -2.63 31.83 0.95
CA PHE A 186 -1.88 31.00 0.01
C PHE A 186 -2.44 31.02 -1.41
N SER A 187 -3.76 31.05 -1.54
CA SER A 187 -4.44 30.99 -2.84
C SER A 187 -4.46 32.31 -3.60
N LEU A 188 -4.24 33.45 -2.94
CA LEU A 188 -4.35 34.78 -3.54
C LEU A 188 -3.54 35.00 -4.85
N PRO A 189 -2.30 34.49 -5.01
CA PRO A 189 -1.54 34.64 -6.25
C PRO A 189 -2.14 33.87 -7.44
N TYR A 190 -2.98 32.87 -7.16
CA TYR A 190 -3.47 31.91 -8.15
C TYR A 190 -4.96 32.10 -8.42
N ALA A 191 -5.75 32.16 -7.35
CA ALA A 191 -7.16 32.44 -7.36
C ALA A 191 -7.33 33.95 -7.30
N LYS A 192 -7.84 34.56 -8.37
CA LYS A 192 -8.08 36.01 -8.50
C LYS A 192 -9.21 36.54 -7.56
N THR A 193 -9.39 35.92 -6.39
CA THR A 193 -10.41 36.19 -5.37
C THR A 193 -9.80 36.14 -3.98
N SER A 194 -10.24 37.02 -3.09
CA SER A 194 -9.79 37.08 -1.70
C SER A 194 -10.39 36.00 -0.78
N ASP A 195 -11.47 35.34 -1.21
CA ASP A 195 -12.13 34.27 -0.45
C ASP A 195 -12.30 32.99 -1.27
N TYR A 196 -11.17 32.44 -1.71
CA TYR A 196 -11.15 31.23 -2.51
C TYR A 196 -11.71 30.01 -1.78
N TYR A 197 -11.62 29.96 -0.44
CA TYR A 197 -12.22 28.92 0.39
C TYR A 197 -13.72 28.78 0.10
N SER A 198 -14.46 29.89 0.12
CA SER A 198 -15.90 29.87 -0.18
C SER A 198 -16.17 29.59 -1.66
N SER A 199 -15.33 30.09 -2.58
CA SER A 199 -15.46 29.79 -4.00
C SER A 199 -15.37 28.29 -4.28
N ILE A 200 -14.47 27.56 -3.61
CA ILE A 200 -14.37 26.10 -3.71
C ILE A 200 -15.65 25.40 -3.20
N LEU A 201 -16.18 25.84 -2.06
CA LEU A 201 -17.42 25.28 -1.52
C LEU A 201 -18.59 25.50 -2.49
N SER A 202 -18.77 26.72 -3.00
CA SER A 202 -19.83 27.05 -3.95
C SER A 202 -19.66 26.33 -5.28
N GLU A 203 -18.44 26.19 -5.79
CA GLU A 203 -18.17 25.44 -7.03
C GLU A 203 -18.53 23.96 -6.86
N ALA A 204 -18.18 23.35 -5.72
CA ALA A 204 -18.53 21.97 -5.44
C ALA A 204 -20.05 21.78 -5.32
N GLU A 205 -20.74 22.66 -4.60
CA GLU A 205 -22.21 22.62 -4.45
C GLU A 205 -22.91 22.80 -5.79
N LYS A 206 -22.47 23.76 -6.61
CA LYS A 206 -23.02 24.03 -7.95
C LYS A 206 -22.89 22.82 -8.88
N ASN A 207 -21.80 22.07 -8.76
CA ASN A 207 -21.53 20.88 -9.57
C ASN A 207 -22.04 19.57 -8.92
N GLY A 208 -22.89 19.66 -7.90
CA GLY A 208 -23.67 18.53 -7.39
C GLY A 208 -23.06 17.76 -6.22
N LEU A 209 -21.99 18.27 -5.59
CA LEU A 209 -21.53 17.69 -4.33
C LEU A 209 -22.60 17.93 -3.25
N SER A 210 -23.16 16.85 -2.71
CA SER A 210 -24.22 16.92 -1.71
C SER A 210 -23.72 17.60 -0.44
N GLN A 211 -24.53 18.51 0.11
CA GLN A 211 -24.27 19.07 1.43
C GLN A 211 -24.30 17.96 2.50
N LEU A 212 -23.43 18.09 3.50
CA LEU A 212 -23.26 17.12 4.58
C LEU A 212 -24.47 17.16 5.53
N ASN A 213 -25.59 16.58 5.12
CA ASN A 213 -26.85 16.83 5.82
C ASN A 213 -27.21 15.75 6.84
N THR A 214 -26.66 14.53 6.76
CA THR A 214 -26.85 13.47 7.77
C THR A 214 -25.75 12.40 7.73
N PHE A 215 -25.47 11.78 8.88
CA PHE A 215 -24.63 10.57 8.94
C PHE A 215 -25.27 9.44 8.12
N SER A 216 -24.49 8.81 7.23
CA SER A 216 -24.93 7.66 6.44
C SER A 216 -24.07 6.44 6.74
N LEU A 217 -24.69 5.39 7.30
CA LEU A 217 -24.00 4.12 7.54
C LEU A 217 -23.57 3.45 6.23
N SER A 218 -24.41 3.46 5.19
CA SER A 218 -24.08 2.85 3.90
C SER A 218 -22.88 3.52 3.22
N GLN A 219 -22.80 4.85 3.27
CA GLN A 219 -21.64 5.58 2.76
C GLN A 219 -20.41 5.40 3.66
N THR A 220 -20.59 5.26 4.98
CA THR A 220 -19.49 4.89 5.90
C THR A 220 -18.91 3.53 5.54
N LEU A 221 -19.76 2.54 5.29
CA LEU A 221 -19.35 1.22 4.81
C LEU A 221 -18.61 1.32 3.45
N SER A 222 -19.08 2.18 2.55
CA SER A 222 -18.42 2.44 1.27
C SER A 222 -17.06 3.16 1.39
N LEU A 223 -16.69 3.71 2.55
CA LEU A 223 -15.35 4.25 2.74
C LEU A 223 -14.35 3.18 3.20
N VAL A 224 -14.82 2.04 3.70
CA VAL A 224 -13.96 0.95 4.24
C VAL A 224 -12.95 0.41 3.21
N PRO A 225 -13.29 0.22 1.91
CA PRO A 225 -12.30 -0.19 0.92
C PRO A 225 -11.10 0.76 0.78
N PHE A 226 -11.28 2.07 0.99
CA PHE A 226 -10.15 2.99 1.02
C PHE A 226 -9.27 2.81 2.25
N GLY A 227 -9.85 2.36 3.38
CA GLY A 227 -9.08 1.94 4.56
C GLY A 227 -8.17 0.74 4.30
N ALA A 228 -8.48 -0.09 3.30
CA ALA A 228 -7.59 -1.18 2.90
C ALA A 228 -6.21 -0.68 2.45
N TYR A 229 -6.14 0.41 1.70
CA TYR A 229 -4.88 1.00 1.22
C TYR A 229 -3.87 1.31 2.35
N ILE A 230 -4.36 1.44 3.60
CA ILE A 230 -3.53 1.69 4.78
C ILE A 230 -2.99 0.38 5.38
N PHE A 231 -3.77 -0.70 5.37
CA PHE A 231 -3.48 -1.92 6.15
C PHE A 231 -3.14 -3.18 5.34
N LEU A 232 -3.21 -3.15 4.00
CA LEU A 232 -2.98 -4.34 3.15
C LEU A 232 -1.66 -5.06 3.48
N TYR A 233 -0.57 -4.31 3.69
CA TYR A 233 0.77 -4.86 3.92
C TYR A 233 1.00 -5.45 5.32
N VAL A 234 -0.04 -5.64 6.14
CA VAL A 234 0.08 -6.34 7.43
C VAL A 234 0.54 -7.80 7.25
N SER A 235 0.38 -8.34 6.04
CA SER A 235 0.79 -9.67 5.58
C SER A 235 2.29 -9.88 5.46
N GLU A 236 3.04 -8.83 5.12
CA GLU A 236 4.38 -8.96 4.53
C GLU A 236 5.44 -9.54 5.46
N MET A 237 5.14 -9.71 6.75
CA MET A 237 6.00 -10.45 7.67
C MET A 237 6.25 -11.89 7.22
N GLN A 238 5.36 -12.47 6.42
CA GLN A 238 5.52 -13.83 5.87
C GLN A 238 6.58 -13.94 4.79
N ALA A 239 6.85 -12.86 4.04
CA ALA A 239 7.92 -12.88 3.05
C ALA A 239 9.26 -13.23 3.72
N VAL A 240 9.48 -12.71 4.94
CA VAL A 240 10.69 -12.91 5.76
C VAL A 240 10.53 -14.00 6.84
N GLY A 241 9.55 -14.91 6.71
CA GLY A 241 9.22 -15.90 7.74
C GLY A 241 10.42 -16.74 8.21
N GLY A 242 11.29 -17.16 7.28
CA GLY A 242 12.50 -17.93 7.58
C GLY A 242 13.61 -17.14 8.29
N GLU A 243 13.55 -15.81 8.30
CA GLU A 243 14.54 -14.94 8.96
C GLU A 243 14.14 -14.58 10.40
N ILE A 244 12.97 -15.05 10.85
CA ILE A 244 12.43 -14.73 12.18
C ILE A 244 13.07 -15.62 13.24
N LYS A 245 14.01 -15.06 14.02
CA LYS A 245 14.71 -15.75 15.12
C LYS A 245 13.78 -16.47 16.10
N ASN A 246 12.66 -15.85 16.48
CA ASN A 246 11.67 -16.45 17.38
C ASN A 246 10.29 -16.53 16.70
N ALA A 247 10.17 -17.48 15.78
CA ALA A 247 8.96 -17.72 15.00
C ALA A 247 7.70 -18.01 15.84
N LYS A 248 7.83 -18.40 17.12
CA LYS A 248 6.67 -18.71 17.98
C LYS A 248 5.92 -17.48 18.49
N ARG A 249 6.61 -16.35 18.69
CA ARG A 249 6.04 -15.15 19.32
C ARG A 249 6.18 -13.89 18.47
N THR A 250 7.31 -13.75 17.78
CA THR A 250 7.60 -12.55 16.99
C THR A 250 6.53 -12.24 15.93
N PRO A 251 5.93 -13.21 15.22
CA PRO A 251 4.86 -12.92 14.27
C PRO A 251 3.62 -12.26 14.90
N TYR A 252 3.21 -12.67 16.10
CA TYR A 252 2.07 -12.04 16.79
C TYR A 252 2.37 -10.61 17.21
N TYR A 253 3.57 -10.35 17.77
CA TYR A 253 3.99 -8.99 18.10
C TYR A 253 4.11 -8.12 16.85
N ALA A 254 4.69 -8.66 15.78
CA ALA A 254 4.77 -8.03 14.48
C ALA A 254 3.39 -7.63 13.95
N ALA A 255 2.39 -8.51 14.01
CA ALA A 255 1.04 -8.22 13.58
C ALA A 255 0.37 -7.15 14.44
N LEU A 256 0.28 -7.38 15.76
CA LEU A 256 -0.55 -6.58 16.66
C LEU A 256 0.06 -5.22 16.99
N ILE A 257 1.38 -5.13 17.18
CA ILE A 257 2.03 -3.84 17.47
C ILE A 257 1.95 -2.96 16.23
N THR A 258 2.28 -3.49 15.05
CA THR A 258 2.27 -2.66 13.84
C THR A 258 0.85 -2.26 13.46
N LEU A 259 -0.15 -3.13 13.61
CA LEU A 259 -1.54 -2.74 13.42
C LEU A 259 -1.98 -1.67 14.43
N SER A 260 -1.62 -1.78 15.71
CA SER A 260 -1.95 -0.79 16.74
C SER A 260 -1.33 0.58 16.45
N VAL A 261 -0.03 0.59 16.11
CA VAL A 261 0.69 1.82 15.75
C VAL A 261 0.09 2.43 14.48
N ALA A 262 -0.12 1.63 13.43
CA ALA A 262 -0.75 2.10 12.20
C ALA A 262 -2.16 2.66 12.44
N SER A 263 -2.94 2.01 13.31
CA SER A 263 -4.28 2.47 13.71
C SER A 263 -4.25 3.84 14.39
N LEU A 264 -3.33 4.03 15.34
CA LEU A 264 -3.14 5.30 16.02
C LEU A 264 -2.81 6.41 15.01
N PHE A 265 -1.82 6.16 14.14
CA PHE A 265 -1.36 7.13 13.14
C PHE A 265 -2.31 7.30 11.95
N ALA A 266 -3.29 6.41 11.76
CA ALA A 266 -4.40 6.59 10.82
C ALA A 266 -5.53 7.42 11.42
N LEU A 267 -5.87 7.21 12.69
CA LEU A 267 -6.99 7.90 13.35
C LEU A 267 -6.65 9.34 13.76
N LEU A 268 -5.42 9.61 14.22
CA LEU A 268 -5.02 10.95 14.68
C LEU A 268 -5.17 12.04 13.59
N PRO A 269 -4.68 11.84 12.35
CA PRO A 269 -4.89 12.80 11.27
C PRO A 269 -6.37 13.00 10.92
N ILE A 270 -7.21 11.97 11.01
CA ILE A 270 -8.66 12.07 10.73
C ILE A 270 -9.34 12.99 11.75
N ILE A 271 -9.01 12.81 13.04
CA ILE A 271 -9.55 13.65 14.12
C ILE A 271 -9.07 15.09 13.95
N GLY A 272 -7.76 15.29 13.74
CA GLY A 272 -7.19 16.62 13.54
C GLY A 272 -7.77 17.34 12.32
N LEU A 273 -7.84 16.67 11.16
CA LEU A 273 -8.35 17.26 9.93
C LEU A 273 -9.79 17.76 10.10
N ASN A 274 -10.65 17.02 10.80
CA ASN A 274 -12.01 17.44 11.08
C ASN A 274 -12.10 18.69 11.96
N GLN A 275 -11.10 18.94 12.80
CA GLN A 275 -11.02 20.12 13.67
C GLN A 275 -10.50 21.37 12.93
N ALA A 276 -9.43 21.23 12.15
CA ALA A 276 -8.77 22.38 11.49
C ALA A 276 -9.31 22.70 10.10
N VAL A 277 -9.58 21.68 9.27
CA VAL A 277 -9.96 21.86 7.85
C VAL A 277 -11.46 21.66 7.65
N THR A 278 -12.06 20.77 8.43
CA THR A 278 -13.41 20.19 8.25
C THR A 278 -13.50 19.24 7.06
N LYS A 279 -14.29 18.18 7.24
CA LYS A 279 -14.57 17.21 6.18
C LYS A 279 -15.27 17.84 4.97
N GLN A 280 -16.13 18.83 5.19
CA GLN A 280 -16.88 19.49 4.11
C GLN A 280 -15.92 20.14 3.11
N PHE A 281 -14.99 20.94 3.62
CA PHE A 281 -14.01 21.59 2.76
C PHE A 281 -13.07 20.58 2.12
N ASN A 282 -12.57 19.59 2.87
CA ASN A 282 -11.73 18.53 2.29
C ASN A 282 -12.42 17.80 1.13
N ASN A 283 -13.71 17.48 1.27
CA ASN A 283 -14.48 16.85 0.19
C ASN A 283 -14.69 17.80 -0.99
N ALA A 284 -15.03 19.07 -0.73
CA ALA A 284 -15.27 20.06 -1.77
C ALA A 284 -14.02 20.32 -2.62
N ILE A 285 -12.88 20.55 -1.99
CA ILE A 285 -11.64 20.86 -2.71
C ILE A 285 -11.14 19.66 -3.53
N ASN A 286 -11.25 18.44 -2.99
CA ASN A 286 -10.88 17.23 -3.73
C ASN A 286 -11.86 16.95 -4.88
N PHE A 287 -13.17 17.17 -4.67
CA PHE A 287 -14.17 17.05 -5.74
C PHE A 287 -13.87 18.02 -6.88
N VAL A 288 -13.59 19.30 -6.59
CA VAL A 288 -13.25 20.31 -7.59
C VAL A 288 -11.97 19.94 -8.34
N TYR A 289 -10.95 19.45 -7.63
CA TYR A 289 -9.68 19.04 -8.24
C TYR A 289 -9.81 17.79 -9.14
N TYR A 290 -10.33 16.67 -8.61
CA TYR A 290 -10.35 15.40 -9.34
C TYR A 290 -11.35 15.35 -10.49
N ASN A 291 -12.38 16.21 -10.47
CA ASN A 291 -13.32 16.36 -11.60
C ASN A 291 -12.88 17.41 -12.62
N GLY A 292 -11.68 18.01 -12.48
CA GLY A 292 -11.16 18.99 -13.43
C GLY A 292 -12.02 20.26 -13.54
N LEU A 293 -12.65 20.66 -12.43
CA LEU A 293 -13.48 21.87 -12.36
C LEU A 293 -12.59 23.12 -12.19
N ASN A 294 -13.16 24.23 -11.73
CA ASN A 294 -12.46 25.52 -11.57
C ASN A 294 -11.45 25.52 -10.39
N TYR A 295 -10.42 24.68 -10.46
CA TYR A 295 -9.31 24.61 -9.54
C TYR A 295 -8.14 25.47 -10.02
N SER A 296 -7.82 26.54 -9.29
CA SER A 296 -6.79 27.52 -9.67
C SER A 296 -5.39 27.24 -9.09
N LEU A 297 -5.23 26.33 -8.13
CA LEU A 297 -3.92 26.10 -7.50
C LEU A 297 -3.04 25.17 -8.36
N PRO A 298 -1.71 25.37 -8.38
CA PRO A 298 -0.80 24.56 -9.20
C PRO A 298 -0.44 23.20 -8.57
N ILE A 299 -0.97 22.89 -7.38
CA ILE A 299 -0.60 21.72 -6.59
C ILE A 299 -1.85 20.96 -6.15
N ALA A 300 -1.75 19.65 -5.95
CA ALA A 300 -2.88 18.84 -5.52
C ALA A 300 -3.31 19.15 -4.07
N PRO A 301 -4.63 19.09 -3.75
CA PRO A 301 -5.15 19.40 -2.42
C PRO A 301 -4.97 18.24 -1.43
N THR A 302 -3.74 18.02 -0.97
CA THR A 302 -3.42 16.96 0.00
C THR A 302 -3.50 17.43 1.45
N PHE A 303 -3.74 16.51 2.38
CA PHE A 303 -3.80 16.85 3.80
C PHE A 303 -2.46 17.37 4.36
N ASN A 304 -1.31 16.91 3.83
CA ASN A 304 -0.01 17.45 4.23
C ASN A 304 0.18 18.89 3.75
N LEU A 305 -0.37 19.27 2.59
CA LEU A 305 -0.41 20.66 2.15
C LEU A 305 -1.20 21.50 3.15
N PHE A 306 -2.41 21.07 3.52
CA PHE A 306 -3.26 21.81 4.46
C PHE A 306 -2.58 22.03 5.82
N ALA A 307 -1.90 21.00 6.34
CA ALA A 307 -1.11 21.13 7.56
C ALA A 307 0.04 22.12 7.39
N SER A 308 0.72 22.12 6.24
CA SER A 308 1.84 23.03 6.00
C SER A 308 1.40 24.50 5.92
N LEU A 309 0.20 24.78 5.40
CA LEU A 309 -0.36 26.14 5.36
C LEU A 309 -0.58 26.74 6.76
N LEU A 310 -0.81 25.90 7.77
CA LEU A 310 -1.02 26.30 9.15
C LEU A 310 0.28 26.62 9.91
N VAL A 311 1.43 26.47 9.25
CA VAL A 311 2.74 26.59 9.90
C VAL A 311 3.56 27.69 9.25
N LYS A 312 4.20 28.52 10.10
CA LYS A 312 5.12 29.57 9.67
C LYS A 312 6.59 29.14 9.74
N ASN A 313 6.91 28.12 10.54
CA ASN A 313 8.27 27.65 10.73
C ASN A 313 8.67 26.70 9.59
N VAL A 314 9.71 27.08 8.85
CA VAL A 314 10.24 26.34 7.69
C VAL A 314 10.66 24.91 8.05
N LEU A 315 11.23 24.69 9.24
CA LEU A 315 11.65 23.34 9.67
C LEU A 315 10.45 22.43 9.88
N ILE A 316 9.37 22.95 10.49
CA ILE A 316 8.15 22.17 10.70
C ILE A 316 7.46 21.91 9.35
N ALA A 317 7.44 22.88 8.44
CA ALA A 317 6.93 22.68 7.07
C ALA A 317 7.73 21.60 6.31
N TRP A 318 9.06 21.61 6.41
CA TRP A 318 9.90 20.53 5.87
C TRP A 318 9.58 19.18 6.51
N LEU A 319 9.47 19.12 7.84
CA LEU A 319 9.16 17.88 8.56
C LEU A 319 7.80 17.31 8.17
N ILE A 320 6.79 18.13 7.91
CA ILE A 320 5.47 17.67 7.44
C ILE A 320 5.58 16.93 6.11
N ASN A 321 6.37 17.46 5.17
CA ASN A 321 6.38 16.95 3.80
C ASN A 321 7.47 15.91 3.52
N ILE A 322 8.60 15.96 4.23
CA ILE A 322 9.70 15.00 4.04
C ILE A 322 9.27 13.57 4.36
N GLY A 323 8.32 13.38 5.28
CA GLY A 323 7.80 12.05 5.62
C GLY A 323 7.17 11.34 4.43
N LEU A 324 6.49 12.07 3.54
CA LEU A 324 5.94 11.49 2.34
C LEU A 324 7.05 11.02 1.39
N VAL A 325 8.09 11.84 1.19
CA VAL A 325 9.26 11.50 0.37
C VAL A 325 9.96 10.26 0.92
N THR A 326 10.29 10.26 2.22
CA THR A 326 11.01 9.13 2.84
C THR A 326 10.17 7.86 2.82
N THR A 327 8.87 7.95 3.06
CA THR A 327 7.98 6.78 3.06
C THR A 327 7.89 6.13 1.68
N ASN A 328 7.84 6.92 0.59
CA ASN A 328 7.87 6.38 -0.78
C ASN A 328 9.22 5.71 -1.11
N ILE A 329 10.35 6.30 -0.68
CA ILE A 329 11.68 5.67 -0.83
C ILE A 329 11.75 4.36 -0.02
N ALA A 330 11.15 4.33 1.16
CA ALA A 330 11.12 3.15 2.00
C ALA A 330 10.27 2.03 1.39
N LEU A 331 9.15 2.36 0.74
CA LEU A 331 8.34 1.41 -0.03
C LEU A 331 9.11 0.80 -1.21
N LEU A 332 9.89 1.62 -1.94
CA LEU A 332 10.80 1.12 -2.99
C LEU A 332 11.81 0.10 -2.47
N LEU A 333 12.51 0.45 -1.38
CA LEU A 333 13.48 -0.45 -0.74
C LEU A 333 12.81 -1.72 -0.20
N MET A 334 11.60 -1.60 0.35
CA MET A 334 10.81 -2.73 0.85
C MET A 334 10.51 -3.73 -0.27
N PHE A 335 10.08 -3.29 -1.44
CA PHE A 335 9.81 -4.19 -2.57
C PHE A 335 11.05 -4.95 -3.04
N TYR A 336 12.23 -4.32 -3.08
CA TYR A 336 13.47 -5.05 -3.38
C TYR A 336 13.85 -6.08 -2.31
N MET A 337 13.32 -5.95 -1.09
CA MET A 337 13.46 -6.97 -0.08
C MET A 337 12.45 -8.10 -0.31
N PHE A 338 11.17 -7.83 -0.55
CA PHE A 338 10.15 -8.89 -0.58
C PHE A 338 10.07 -9.66 -1.90
N THR A 339 10.06 -8.95 -3.04
CA THR A 339 9.89 -9.51 -4.38
C THR A 339 10.84 -10.71 -4.63
N PRO A 340 12.14 -10.64 -4.29
CA PRO A 340 13.03 -11.78 -4.49
C PRO A 340 12.71 -13.01 -3.65
N ARG A 341 12.11 -12.86 -2.46
CA ARG A 341 11.76 -13.97 -1.57
C ARG A 341 10.60 -14.79 -2.13
N TYR A 342 9.66 -14.13 -2.81
CA TYR A 342 8.59 -14.81 -3.54
C TYR A 342 9.11 -15.55 -4.77
N PHE A 343 10.02 -14.94 -5.54
CA PHE A 343 10.67 -15.62 -6.66
C PHE A 343 11.51 -16.83 -6.20
N LEU A 344 12.26 -16.67 -5.11
CA LEU A 344 13.06 -17.72 -4.49
C LEU A 344 12.18 -18.91 -4.07
N ALA A 345 11.09 -18.67 -3.35
CA ALA A 345 10.17 -19.71 -2.93
C ALA A 345 9.55 -20.48 -4.13
N ALA A 346 9.07 -19.77 -5.16
CA ALA A 346 8.48 -20.40 -6.34
C ALA A 346 9.51 -21.12 -7.24
N SER A 347 10.77 -20.70 -7.22
CA SER A 347 11.84 -21.33 -7.99
C SER A 347 12.42 -22.57 -7.30
N PHE A 348 12.42 -22.64 -5.96
CA PHE A 348 12.73 -23.88 -5.24
C PHE A 348 11.72 -24.99 -5.54
N ASP A 349 10.44 -24.64 -5.66
CA ASP A 349 9.40 -25.56 -6.12
C ASP A 349 9.44 -25.82 -7.65
N SER A 350 10.52 -25.41 -8.34
CA SER A 350 10.78 -25.61 -9.78
C SER A 350 9.71 -25.02 -10.73
N ILE A 351 8.83 -24.15 -10.25
CA ILE A 351 7.84 -23.45 -11.09
C ILE A 351 8.53 -22.34 -11.88
N MET A 352 9.37 -21.53 -11.24
CA MET A 352 10.11 -20.43 -11.86
C MET A 352 11.51 -20.85 -12.35
N PRO A 353 12.14 -20.08 -13.26
CA PRO A 353 13.53 -20.31 -13.65
C PRO A 353 14.48 -20.30 -12.44
N GLN A 354 15.37 -21.28 -12.34
CA GLN A 354 16.36 -21.41 -11.25
C GLN A 354 17.31 -20.20 -11.14
N LYS A 355 17.48 -19.42 -12.21
CA LYS A 355 18.28 -18.18 -12.15
C LYS A 355 17.65 -17.14 -11.21
N LEU A 356 16.35 -17.18 -10.97
CA LEU A 356 15.68 -16.24 -10.05
C LEU A 356 15.92 -16.59 -8.58
N SER A 357 16.31 -17.83 -8.25
CA SER A 357 16.79 -18.21 -6.90
C SER A 357 18.29 -18.02 -6.70
N SER A 358 19.07 -17.63 -7.73
CA SER A 358 20.51 -17.56 -7.56
C SER A 358 20.90 -16.46 -6.58
N VAL A 359 21.49 -16.86 -5.44
CA VAL A 359 22.02 -15.96 -4.44
C VAL A 359 23.48 -15.65 -4.78
N SER A 360 23.87 -14.39 -4.77
CA SER A 360 25.26 -14.00 -5.00
C SER A 360 26.14 -14.47 -3.83
N GLU A 361 27.24 -15.17 -4.12
CA GLU A 361 28.24 -15.55 -3.09
C GLU A 361 28.87 -14.33 -2.40
N ARG A 362 29.07 -13.24 -3.14
CA ARG A 362 29.69 -12.02 -2.61
C ARG A 362 28.77 -11.24 -1.69
N PHE A 363 27.51 -11.05 -2.10
CA PHE A 363 26.58 -10.16 -1.41
C PHE A 363 25.53 -10.88 -0.57
N HIS A 364 25.39 -12.20 -0.74
CA HIS A 364 24.38 -13.03 -0.08
C HIS A 364 22.95 -12.55 -0.35
N THR A 365 22.72 -12.00 -1.55
CA THR A 365 21.43 -11.48 -2.00
C THR A 365 21.00 -12.10 -3.34
N PRO A 366 19.68 -12.25 -3.57
CA PRO A 366 19.10 -12.70 -4.85
C PRO A 366 19.13 -11.58 -5.90
N HIS A 367 20.34 -11.17 -6.27
CA HIS A 367 20.60 -10.01 -7.13
C HIS A 367 19.88 -10.04 -8.49
N ILE A 368 19.72 -11.22 -9.13
CA ILE A 368 19.01 -11.32 -10.41
C ILE A 368 17.53 -10.92 -10.26
N ALA A 369 16.87 -11.40 -9.21
CA ALA A 369 15.48 -11.03 -8.94
C ALA A 369 15.33 -9.53 -8.65
N ILE A 370 16.28 -8.94 -7.91
CA ILE A 370 16.29 -7.49 -7.66
C ILE A 370 16.48 -6.72 -8.98
N ILE A 371 17.40 -7.15 -9.85
CA ILE A 371 17.64 -6.53 -11.15
C ILE A 371 16.39 -6.59 -12.03
N VAL A 372 15.72 -7.74 -12.11
CA VAL A 372 14.46 -7.88 -12.87
C VAL A 372 13.40 -6.91 -12.35
N THR A 373 13.26 -6.82 -11.02
CA THR A 373 12.32 -5.89 -10.37
C THR A 373 12.65 -4.43 -10.71
N ALA A 374 13.94 -4.07 -10.67
CA ALA A 374 14.40 -2.72 -10.99
C ALA A 374 14.17 -2.37 -12.47
N ILE A 375 14.41 -3.30 -13.40
CA ILE A 375 14.14 -3.10 -14.83
C ILE A 375 12.64 -2.87 -15.06
N LEU A 376 11.78 -3.67 -14.44
CA LEU A 376 10.33 -3.49 -14.53
C LEU A 376 9.90 -2.13 -13.95
N ALA A 377 10.48 -1.70 -12.83
CA ALA A 377 10.24 -0.38 -12.24
C ALA A 377 10.68 0.77 -13.17
N LEU A 378 11.82 0.62 -13.86
CA LEU A 378 12.30 1.60 -14.85
C LEU A 378 11.38 1.69 -16.08
N ILE A 379 10.73 0.59 -16.46
CA ILE A 379 9.73 0.58 -17.55
C ILE A 379 8.43 1.23 -17.09
N THR A 380 7.98 0.95 -15.87
CA THR A 380 6.69 1.42 -15.35
C THR A 380 6.71 2.90 -14.96
N LEU A 381 7.86 3.45 -14.56
CA LEU A 381 8.02 4.88 -14.23
C LEU A 381 7.60 5.84 -15.37
N PRO A 382 8.14 5.76 -16.61
CA PRO A 382 7.74 6.65 -17.70
C PRO A 382 6.28 6.41 -18.11
N ILE A 383 5.82 5.15 -18.09
CA ILE A 383 4.43 4.80 -18.35
C ILE A 383 3.51 5.52 -17.36
N TYR A 384 3.81 5.45 -16.06
CA TYR A 384 3.07 6.13 -14.99
C TYR A 384 3.13 7.65 -15.11
N THR A 385 4.30 8.20 -15.46
CA THR A 385 4.50 9.65 -15.53
C THR A 385 3.76 10.28 -16.71
N ILE A 386 3.68 9.59 -17.86
CA ILE A 386 3.08 10.12 -19.09
C ILE A 386 1.59 9.79 -19.17
N PHE A 387 1.18 8.58 -18.74
CA PHE A 387 -0.19 8.08 -18.85
C PHE A 387 -0.89 8.01 -17.48
N ALA A 388 -0.55 8.93 -16.57
CA ALA A 388 -1.03 8.95 -15.19
C ALA A 388 -2.56 8.79 -15.07
N THR A 389 -3.34 9.44 -15.94
CA THR A 389 -4.81 9.39 -15.95
C THR A 389 -5.37 8.02 -16.35
N LEU A 390 -4.71 7.30 -17.25
CA LEU A 390 -5.10 5.93 -17.60
C LEU A 390 -4.75 4.97 -16.47
N LEU A 391 -3.60 5.18 -15.85
CA LEU A 391 -3.03 4.29 -14.86
C LEU A 391 -3.59 4.50 -13.45
N SER A 392 -4.18 5.65 -13.16
CA SER A 392 -4.98 5.87 -11.95
C SER A 392 -6.21 4.96 -11.88
N THR A 393 -6.61 4.36 -13.01
CA THR A 393 -7.70 3.37 -13.05
C THR A 393 -7.22 1.93 -12.85
N LEU A 394 -5.90 1.65 -12.95
CA LEU A 394 -5.35 0.33 -12.66
C LEU A 394 -5.25 0.14 -11.15
N SER A 395 -5.99 -0.82 -10.61
CA SER A 395 -5.91 -1.14 -9.19
C SER A 395 -5.22 -2.46 -8.96
N ALA A 396 -3.94 -2.38 -8.59
CA ALA A 396 -3.24 -3.54 -8.06
C ALA A 396 -3.91 -4.09 -6.80
N VAL A 397 -4.52 -3.19 -6.02
CA VAL A 397 -5.19 -3.54 -4.77
C VAL A 397 -6.28 -4.58 -5.02
N LEU A 398 -6.99 -4.51 -6.15
CA LEU A 398 -7.95 -5.55 -6.50
C LEU A 398 -7.27 -6.91 -6.74
N GLY A 399 -6.18 -6.95 -7.48
CA GLY A 399 -5.44 -8.18 -7.77
C GLY A 399 -4.78 -8.80 -6.53
N GLU A 400 -4.16 -7.99 -5.69
CA GLU A 400 -3.58 -8.41 -4.41
C GLU A 400 -4.65 -8.89 -3.43
N LEU A 401 -5.80 -8.21 -3.40
CA LEU A 401 -6.90 -8.58 -2.53
C LEU A 401 -7.56 -9.89 -2.96
N LEU A 402 -7.87 -10.04 -4.25
CA LEU A 402 -8.51 -11.25 -4.77
C LEU A 402 -7.59 -12.45 -4.73
N PHE A 403 -6.35 -12.33 -5.22
CA PHE A 403 -5.45 -13.49 -5.38
C PHE A 403 -4.48 -13.67 -4.23
N GLY A 404 -4.29 -12.64 -3.40
CA GLY A 404 -3.49 -12.73 -2.19
C GLY A 404 -4.34 -12.92 -0.96
N TYR A 405 -4.93 -11.85 -0.44
CA TYR A 405 -5.56 -11.86 0.88
C TYR A 405 -6.80 -12.77 0.97
N LEU A 406 -7.63 -12.81 -0.08
CA LEU A 406 -8.83 -13.66 -0.10
C LEU A 406 -8.46 -15.14 -0.23
N VAL A 407 -7.58 -15.51 -1.17
CA VAL A 407 -7.10 -16.89 -1.32
C VAL A 407 -6.37 -17.35 -0.05
N PHE A 408 -5.56 -16.48 0.54
CA PHE A 408 -4.87 -16.77 1.80
C PHE A 408 -5.83 -17.00 2.96
N SER A 409 -6.84 -16.15 3.14
CA SER A 409 -7.82 -16.31 4.22
C SER A 409 -8.67 -17.58 4.05
N ILE A 410 -9.01 -17.97 2.82
CA ILE A 410 -9.63 -19.27 2.51
C ILE A 410 -8.67 -20.43 2.84
N SER A 411 -7.38 -20.28 2.52
CA SER A 411 -6.35 -21.25 2.92
C SER A 411 -6.30 -21.40 4.44
N ALA A 412 -6.38 -20.31 5.20
CA ALA A 412 -6.39 -20.35 6.66
C ALA A 412 -7.62 -21.09 7.23
N ILE A 413 -8.79 -20.97 6.61
CA ILE A 413 -9.99 -21.74 6.96
C ILE A 413 -9.72 -23.25 6.83
N LEU A 414 -9.16 -23.64 5.68
CA LEU A 414 -8.98 -25.04 5.30
C LEU A 414 -7.71 -25.68 5.87
N PHE A 415 -6.78 -24.89 6.42
CA PHE A 415 -5.50 -25.35 6.92
C PHE A 415 -5.57 -26.54 7.91
N PRO A 416 -6.49 -26.55 8.91
CA PRO A 416 -6.62 -27.67 9.83
C PRO A 416 -7.30 -28.92 9.24
N PHE A 417 -7.99 -28.76 8.09
CA PHE A 417 -8.88 -29.79 7.53
C PHE A 417 -8.36 -30.41 6.24
N SER A 418 -7.52 -29.70 5.48
CA SER A 418 -6.96 -30.19 4.22
C SER A 418 -6.04 -31.39 4.47
N PRO A 419 -6.19 -32.50 3.72
CA PRO A 419 -5.34 -33.68 3.89
C PRO A 419 -3.84 -33.38 3.77
N LYS A 420 -3.48 -32.39 2.94
CA LYS A 420 -2.10 -31.96 2.71
C LYS A 420 -1.49 -31.26 3.92
N SER A 421 -2.30 -30.46 4.64
CA SER A 421 -1.80 -29.57 5.69
C SER A 421 -2.20 -29.96 7.11
N LYS A 422 -3.15 -30.87 7.29
CA LYS A 422 -3.66 -31.30 8.60
C LYS A 422 -2.56 -31.81 9.52
N ARG A 423 -1.62 -32.62 9.01
CA ARG A 423 -0.48 -33.11 9.80
C ARG A 423 0.40 -31.97 10.29
N MET A 424 0.67 -30.99 9.42
CA MET A 424 1.46 -29.80 9.77
C MET A 424 0.76 -28.97 10.84
N TYR A 425 -0.55 -28.75 10.69
CA TYR A 425 -1.35 -28.06 11.71
C TYR A 425 -1.26 -28.78 13.06
N GLN A 426 -1.46 -30.10 13.09
CA GLN A 426 -1.43 -30.87 14.34
C GLN A 426 -0.09 -30.80 15.09
N SER A 427 1.02 -30.76 14.35
CA SER A 427 2.37 -30.60 14.90
C SER A 427 2.74 -29.16 15.26
N SER A 428 1.94 -28.17 14.84
CA SER A 428 2.27 -26.76 15.00
C SER A 428 1.90 -26.22 16.39
N PRO A 429 2.58 -25.17 16.88
CA PRO A 429 2.22 -24.50 18.14
C PRO A 429 0.84 -23.81 18.12
N ILE A 430 0.22 -23.69 16.94
CA ILE A 430 -1.08 -23.05 16.77
C ILE A 430 -2.25 -24.04 16.80
N ASN A 431 -1.98 -25.31 17.15
CA ASN A 431 -2.99 -26.36 17.28
C ASN A 431 -3.84 -26.21 18.56
N TYR A 432 -4.57 -25.11 18.67
CA TYR A 432 -5.51 -24.87 19.76
C TYR A 432 -6.89 -24.51 19.20
N THR A 433 -7.92 -24.96 19.91
CA THR A 433 -9.33 -24.83 19.50
C THR A 433 -10.11 -24.05 20.56
N ILE A 434 -11.13 -23.31 20.11
CA ILE A 434 -12.18 -22.79 21.00
C ILE A 434 -13.37 -23.72 20.82
N GLY A 435 -13.65 -24.54 21.84
CA GLY A 435 -14.55 -25.68 21.68
C GLY A 435 -14.01 -26.66 20.63
N LYS A 436 -14.81 -26.94 19.59
CA LYS A 436 -14.46 -27.86 18.50
C LYS A 436 -13.84 -27.17 17.27
N ILE A 437 -13.74 -25.84 17.27
CA ILE A 437 -13.33 -25.07 16.09
C ILE A 437 -11.88 -24.59 16.26
N PRO A 438 -10.96 -24.91 15.32
CA PRO A 438 -9.62 -24.33 15.29
C PRO A 438 -9.64 -22.81 15.24
N VAL A 439 -8.79 -22.16 16.05
CA VAL A 439 -8.77 -20.69 16.12
C VAL A 439 -8.38 -20.04 14.80
N ILE A 440 -7.45 -20.65 14.05
CA ILE A 440 -7.08 -20.16 12.72
C ILE A 440 -8.26 -20.17 11.74
N THR A 441 -9.16 -21.14 11.85
CA THR A 441 -10.37 -21.22 11.04
C THR A 441 -11.33 -20.09 11.37
N LEU A 442 -11.52 -19.77 12.65
CA LEU A 442 -12.40 -18.66 13.06
C LEU A 442 -11.94 -17.32 12.48
N PHE A 443 -10.66 -16.98 12.68
CA PHE A 443 -10.10 -15.76 12.10
C PHE A 443 -10.08 -15.81 10.57
N GLY A 444 -9.87 -16.98 9.97
CA GLY A 444 -9.94 -17.18 8.52
C GLY A 444 -11.33 -16.88 7.96
N VAL A 445 -12.39 -17.31 8.63
CA VAL A 445 -13.79 -17.02 8.24
C VAL A 445 -14.08 -15.52 8.32
N ILE A 446 -13.70 -14.86 9.42
CA ILE A 446 -13.89 -13.41 9.59
C ILE A 446 -13.12 -12.66 8.51
N SER A 447 -11.86 -13.03 8.29
CA SER A 447 -11.00 -12.43 7.26
C SER A 447 -11.56 -12.62 5.85
N THR A 448 -12.03 -13.83 5.53
CA THR A 448 -12.62 -14.15 4.22
C THR A 448 -13.88 -13.32 3.98
N GLY A 449 -14.76 -13.21 5.00
CA GLY A 449 -15.95 -12.37 4.92
C GLY A 449 -15.61 -10.90 4.69
N PHE A 450 -14.62 -10.38 5.42
CA PHE A 450 -14.18 -8.99 5.29
C PHE A 450 -13.47 -8.71 3.94
N MET A 451 -12.61 -9.60 3.47
CA MET A 451 -11.98 -9.48 2.14
C MET A 451 -13.02 -9.58 1.03
N THR A 452 -13.99 -10.49 1.14
CA THR A 452 -15.10 -10.61 0.18
C THR A 452 -15.95 -9.34 0.16
N TYR A 453 -16.20 -8.75 1.32
CA TYR A 453 -16.89 -7.48 1.45
C TYR A 453 -16.15 -6.36 0.69
N ILE A 454 -14.84 -6.20 0.90
CA ILE A 454 -14.05 -5.18 0.18
C ILE A 454 -14.06 -5.47 -1.34
N ALA A 455 -13.83 -6.73 -1.74
CA ALA A 455 -13.85 -7.15 -3.14
C ALA A 455 -15.18 -6.81 -3.82
N TYR A 456 -16.30 -7.09 -3.14
CA TYR A 456 -17.64 -6.78 -3.64
C TYR A 456 -17.80 -5.29 -3.94
N TYR A 457 -17.41 -4.40 -3.03
CA TYR A 457 -17.50 -2.96 -3.25
C TYR A 457 -16.59 -2.49 -4.40
N LEU A 458 -15.34 -2.96 -4.44
CA LEU A 458 -14.38 -2.59 -5.49
C LEU A 458 -14.81 -3.06 -6.89
N LEU A 459 -15.52 -4.19 -6.99
CA LEU A 459 -16.01 -4.74 -8.25
C LEU A 459 -17.34 -4.11 -8.70
N THR A 460 -18.25 -3.83 -7.76
CA THR A 460 -19.63 -3.42 -8.09
C THR A 460 -19.82 -1.90 -8.19
N ASN A 461 -19.02 -1.10 -7.48
CA ASN A 461 -19.17 0.34 -7.49
C ASN A 461 -18.10 1.00 -8.38
N SER A 462 -18.55 1.62 -9.47
CA SER A 462 -17.68 2.31 -10.44
C SER A 462 -16.97 3.54 -9.87
N GLN A 463 -17.44 4.10 -8.74
CA GLN A 463 -16.82 5.27 -8.12
C GLN A 463 -15.39 4.99 -7.63
N TYR A 464 -15.04 3.73 -7.33
CA TYR A 464 -13.66 3.40 -6.96
C TYR A 464 -12.70 3.46 -8.16
N GLY A 465 -13.19 3.48 -9.40
CA GLY A 465 -12.38 3.44 -10.64
C GLY A 465 -11.65 2.11 -10.89
N VAL A 466 -11.66 1.21 -9.89
CA VAL A 466 -10.94 -0.07 -9.86
C VAL A 466 -11.53 -1.12 -10.80
N ASN A 467 -12.83 -1.07 -11.05
CA ASN A 467 -13.54 -1.99 -11.95
C ASN A 467 -13.55 -1.50 -13.42
N SER A 468 -12.64 -0.60 -13.79
CA SER A 468 -12.44 -0.21 -15.19
C SER A 468 -12.11 -1.44 -16.04
N PHE A 469 -12.52 -1.42 -17.32
CA PHE A 469 -12.25 -2.53 -18.25
C PHE A 469 -10.75 -2.87 -18.30
N VAL A 470 -9.90 -1.85 -18.36
CA VAL A 470 -8.44 -1.99 -18.42
C VAL A 470 -7.90 -2.66 -17.15
N SER A 471 -8.39 -2.26 -15.97
CA SER A 471 -8.01 -2.87 -14.68
C SER A 471 -8.45 -4.32 -14.57
N LEU A 472 -9.72 -4.62 -14.90
CA LEU A 472 -10.24 -5.99 -14.85
C LEU A 472 -9.50 -6.91 -15.81
N VAL A 473 -9.22 -6.45 -17.04
CA VAL A 473 -8.44 -7.22 -18.01
C VAL A 473 -7.01 -7.46 -17.49
N ALA A 474 -6.34 -6.44 -16.92
CA ALA A 474 -5.01 -6.62 -16.35
C ALA A 474 -5.00 -7.65 -15.20
N VAL A 475 -5.93 -7.52 -14.26
CA VAL A 475 -6.10 -8.45 -13.12
C VAL A 475 -6.37 -9.87 -13.62
N LEU A 476 -7.26 -10.06 -14.59
CA LEU A 476 -7.59 -11.36 -15.17
C LEU A 476 -6.43 -11.96 -15.96
N LEU A 477 -5.70 -11.18 -16.76
CA LEU A 477 -4.53 -11.65 -17.50
C LEU A 477 -3.45 -12.17 -16.56
N ILE A 478 -3.18 -11.44 -15.46
CA ILE A 478 -2.25 -11.88 -14.41
C ILE A 478 -2.77 -13.18 -13.78
N ALA A 479 -4.06 -13.22 -13.42
CA ALA A 479 -4.68 -14.39 -12.82
C ALA A 479 -4.58 -15.65 -13.69
N ILE A 480 -4.80 -15.50 -15.00
CA ILE A 480 -4.81 -16.59 -15.99
C ILE A 480 -3.38 -16.99 -16.39
N SER A 481 -2.42 -16.05 -16.36
CA SER A 481 -1.02 -16.35 -16.69
C SER A 481 -0.40 -17.40 -15.75
N ALA A 482 -0.78 -17.41 -14.47
CA ALA A 482 -0.29 -18.36 -13.49
C ALA A 482 -0.69 -19.83 -13.76
N PRO A 483 -1.98 -20.18 -13.95
CA PRO A 483 -2.37 -21.53 -14.34
C PRO A 483 -1.75 -21.95 -15.65
N ILE A 484 -1.74 -21.07 -16.66
CA ILE A 484 -1.11 -21.37 -17.96
C ILE A 484 0.35 -21.78 -17.76
N TRP A 485 1.13 -20.94 -17.07
CA TRP A 485 2.53 -21.22 -16.80
C TRP A 485 2.73 -22.50 -15.98
N TYR A 486 1.93 -22.69 -14.93
CA TYR A 486 2.01 -23.88 -14.07
C TYR A 486 1.82 -25.17 -14.86
N TYR A 487 0.78 -25.25 -15.71
CA TYR A 487 0.50 -26.46 -16.48
C TYR A 487 1.50 -26.68 -17.62
N ILE A 488 1.98 -25.62 -18.28
CA ILE A 488 3.08 -25.71 -19.26
C ILE A 488 4.33 -26.28 -18.57
N LYS A 489 4.69 -25.75 -17.40
CA LYS A 489 5.86 -26.18 -16.65
C LYS A 489 5.72 -27.63 -16.15
N LYS A 490 4.53 -28.00 -15.66
CA LYS A 490 4.20 -29.36 -15.25
C LYS A 490 4.35 -30.34 -16.41
N ALA A 491 3.82 -30.02 -17.59
CA ALA A 491 3.96 -30.85 -18.79
C ALA A 491 5.43 -31.00 -19.21
N TYR A 492 6.19 -29.90 -19.19
CA TYR A 492 7.62 -29.90 -19.51
C TYR A 492 8.44 -30.74 -18.52
N LEU A 493 8.22 -30.61 -17.22
CA LEU A 493 8.94 -31.40 -16.20
C LEU A 493 8.56 -32.88 -16.28
N ARG A 494 7.28 -33.19 -16.50
CA ARG A 494 6.82 -34.57 -16.72
C ARG A 494 7.47 -35.20 -17.94
N SER A 495 7.67 -34.44 -19.03
CA SER A 495 8.41 -34.92 -20.22
C SER A 495 9.87 -35.25 -19.93
N LYS A 496 10.43 -34.73 -18.83
CA LYS A 496 11.79 -35.01 -18.34
C LYS A 496 11.83 -36.01 -17.18
N GLY A 497 10.71 -36.65 -16.85
CA GLY A 497 10.62 -37.65 -15.78
C GLY A 497 10.52 -37.09 -14.35
N PHE A 498 10.28 -35.78 -14.19
CA PHE A 498 10.11 -35.16 -12.87
C PHE A 498 8.62 -35.00 -12.52
N ASP A 499 8.22 -35.51 -11.36
CA ASP A 499 6.88 -35.29 -10.81
C ASP A 499 6.84 -34.01 -9.97
N LEU A 500 6.16 -32.99 -10.51
CA LEU A 500 6.00 -31.70 -9.85
C LEU A 500 5.04 -31.79 -8.64
N ASP A 501 4.06 -32.70 -8.64
CA ASP A 501 3.06 -32.76 -7.57
C ASP A 501 3.66 -33.28 -6.26
N ALA A 502 4.67 -34.17 -6.34
CA ALA A 502 5.43 -34.68 -5.20
C ALA A 502 6.20 -33.59 -4.44
N VAL A 503 6.58 -32.49 -5.11
CA VAL A 503 7.25 -31.35 -4.45
C VAL A 503 6.32 -30.68 -3.44
N PHE A 504 5.02 -30.64 -3.74
CA PHE A 504 4.01 -29.93 -2.93
C PHE A 504 3.43 -30.73 -1.76
N SER A 505 3.89 -31.98 -1.53
CA SER A 505 3.45 -32.77 -0.38
C SER A 505 4.25 -32.54 0.89
N GLU A 506 5.42 -31.90 0.81
CA GLU A 506 6.31 -31.64 1.96
C GLU A 506 6.64 -30.16 2.09
N VAL A 507 6.95 -29.70 3.30
CA VAL A 507 7.46 -28.34 3.50
C VAL A 507 8.80 -28.20 2.78
N PRO A 508 9.05 -27.13 2.01
CA PRO A 508 10.32 -26.95 1.30
C PRO A 508 11.53 -27.07 2.23
N PRO A 509 12.63 -27.74 1.80
CA PRO A 509 13.91 -27.69 2.52
C PRO A 509 14.49 -26.26 2.55
N GLU A 510 15.39 -25.96 3.50
CA GLU A 510 16.04 -24.64 3.63
C GLU A 510 17.12 -24.40 2.57
#